data_AF-A0A3C1IHD5-F1
#
_entry.id   AF-A0A3C1IHD5-F1
#
_cell.length_a   1.000
_cell.length_b   1.000
_cell.length_c   1.000
_cell.angle_alpha   90.00
_cell.angle_beta   90.00
_cell.angle_gamma   90.00
#
_symmetry.space_group_name_H-M   'P 1'
#
loop_
_entity.id
_entity.type
_entity.pdbx_description
1 polymer ?
#
loop_
_entity_poly.entity_id
_entity_poly.type
_entity_poly.pdbx_seq_one_letter_code
_entity_poly.pdbx_strand_id
1 'polypeptide(L)'
;MTTVIVDYDSGNLHSAHKAFQRMADEVASGQVALSSDPDVVRRADRIVLPGDGAFPACRTALFDHRGLFEALEEVAIRKAQPFLGICIGMQMMASQGLEYTP
;
A
#
# COMPACT_ATOMS: atom_id res chain seq x y z
N MET A 1 -16.30 -2.36 5.99
CA MET A 1 -14.86 -2.24 6.29
C MET A 1 -14.21 -1.46 5.17
N THR A 2 -13.23 -0.63 5.46
CA THR A 2 -12.53 0.22 4.49
C THR A 2 -11.18 -0.39 4.17
N THR A 3 -11.01 -0.77 2.91
CA THR A 3 -9.72 -1.18 2.35
C THR A 3 -9.06 0.04 1.71
N VAL A 4 -7.86 0.40 2.15
CA VAL A 4 -7.08 1.49 1.56
C VAL A 4 -5.99 0.92 0.69
N ILE A 5 -5.99 1.30 -0.58
CA ILE A 5 -4.87 1.14 -1.50
C ILE A 5 -3.98 2.37 -1.34
N VAL A 6 -2.72 2.13 -1.03
CA VAL A 6 -1.76 3.19 -0.75
C VAL A 6 -1.27 3.78 -2.05
N ASP A 7 -1.45 5.09 -2.19
CA ASP A 7 -0.89 5.88 -3.29
C ASP A 7 0.40 6.55 -2.81
N TYR A 8 1.50 6.24 -3.46
CA TYR A 8 2.82 6.85 -3.22
C TYR A 8 3.54 7.07 -4.56
N ASP A 9 2.77 7.33 -5.62
CA ASP A 9 3.24 7.49 -7.00
C ASP A 9 3.93 6.24 -7.60
N SER A 10 3.53 5.04 -7.16
CA SER A 10 4.01 3.78 -7.74
C SER A 10 2.91 2.73 -7.91
N GLY A 11 3.05 1.92 -8.96
CA GLY A 11 2.13 0.84 -9.29
C GLY A 11 1.03 1.22 -10.29
N ASN A 12 0.36 0.20 -10.82
CA ASN A 12 -0.83 0.39 -11.66
C ASN A 12 -2.08 0.59 -10.79
N LEU A 13 -2.16 1.76 -10.14
CA LEU A 13 -3.20 2.10 -9.16
C LEU A 13 -4.61 2.03 -9.75
N HIS A 14 -4.78 2.41 -11.02
CA HIS A 14 -6.07 2.34 -11.70
C HIS A 14 -6.59 0.90 -11.77
N SER A 15 -5.74 -0.04 -12.22
CA SER A 15 -6.12 -1.45 -12.35
C SER A 15 -6.33 -2.10 -10.98
N ALA A 16 -5.45 -1.82 -10.03
CA ALA A 16 -5.60 -2.32 -8.66
C ALA A 16 -6.90 -1.82 -8.03
N HIS A 17 -7.18 -0.51 -8.11
CA HIS A 17 -8.39 0.07 -7.56
C HIS A 17 -9.65 -0.54 -8.18
N LYS A 18 -9.69 -0.72 -9.51
CA LYS A 18 -10.83 -1.37 -10.17
C LYS A 18 -11.01 -2.83 -9.77
N ALA A 19 -9.93 -3.59 -9.64
CA ALA A 19 -10.00 -4.98 -9.21
C ALA A 19 -10.55 -5.10 -7.78
N PHE A 20 -10.07 -4.27 -6.85
CA PHE A 20 -10.56 -4.25 -5.48
C PHE A 20 -11.99 -3.73 -5.36
N GLN A 21 -12.38 -2.70 -6.13
CA GLN A 21 -13.77 -2.23 -6.20
C GLN A 21 -14.70 -3.38 -6.61
N ARG A 22 -14.39 -4.05 -7.71
CA ARG A 22 -15.18 -5.18 -8.20
C ARG A 22 -15.28 -6.29 -7.17
N MET A 23 -14.17 -6.69 -6.56
CA MET A 23 -14.16 -7.70 -5.50
C MET A 23 -15.02 -7.25 -4.30
N ALA A 24 -14.90 -5.99 -3.90
CA ALA A 24 -15.66 -5.46 -2.77
C ALA A 24 -17.17 -5.47 -3.03
N ASP A 25 -17.59 -5.18 -4.25
CA ASP A 25 -18.99 -5.28 -4.70
C ASP A 25 -19.47 -6.73 -4.74
N GLU A 26 -18.68 -7.65 -5.32
CA GLU A 26 -19.04 -9.07 -5.48
C GLU A 26 -19.23 -9.80 -4.13
N VAL A 27 -18.42 -9.47 -3.12
CA VAL A 27 -18.48 -10.11 -1.79
C VAL A 27 -19.05 -9.21 -0.68
N ALA A 28 -19.59 -8.04 -1.04
CA ALA A 28 -20.12 -7.04 -0.11
C ALA A 28 -19.16 -6.70 1.07
N SER A 29 -17.85 -6.53 0.78
CA SER A 29 -16.82 -6.40 1.82
C SER A 29 -16.54 -4.96 2.30
N GLY A 30 -17.21 -3.98 1.70
CA GLY A 30 -17.20 -2.58 2.09
C GLY A 30 -16.61 -1.64 1.05
N GLN A 31 -15.95 -0.57 1.50
CA GLN A 31 -15.44 0.49 0.63
C GLN A 31 -13.97 0.28 0.29
N VAL A 32 -13.58 0.71 -0.91
CA VAL A 32 -12.19 0.75 -1.35
C VAL A 32 -11.82 2.21 -1.60
N ALA A 33 -10.74 2.67 -0.98
CA ALA A 33 -10.21 4.01 -1.16
C ALA A 33 -8.79 3.94 -1.71
N LEU A 34 -8.43 4.91 -2.53
CA LEU A 34 -7.05 5.19 -2.95
C LEU A 34 -6.60 6.45 -2.20
N SER A 35 -5.47 6.39 -1.48
CA SER A 35 -5.02 7.54 -0.69
C SER A 35 -3.52 7.53 -0.43
N SER A 36 -2.93 8.73 -0.50
CA SER A 36 -1.58 9.04 -0.03
C SER A 36 -1.59 9.75 1.34
N ASP A 37 -2.76 10.06 1.89
CA ASP A 37 -2.92 10.71 3.20
C ASP A 37 -2.63 9.72 4.35
N PRO A 38 -1.61 9.96 5.19
CA PRO A 38 -1.27 9.13 6.34
C PRO A 38 -2.43 8.94 7.33
N ASP A 39 -3.30 9.93 7.52
CA ASP A 39 -4.42 9.84 8.46
C ASP A 39 -5.54 8.95 7.94
N VAL A 40 -5.73 8.89 6.61
CA VAL A 40 -6.63 7.93 5.98
C VAL A 40 -6.07 6.51 6.15
N VAL A 41 -4.76 6.33 5.93
CA VAL A 41 -4.09 5.03 6.13
C VAL A 41 -4.21 4.54 7.57
N ARG A 42 -3.99 5.42 8.56
CA ARG A 42 -4.10 5.08 10.00
C ARG A 42 -5.48 4.56 10.43
N ARG A 43 -6.52 4.92 9.69
CA ARG A 43 -7.92 4.58 9.96
C ARG A 43 -8.42 3.40 9.14
N ALA A 44 -7.61 2.84 8.25
CA ALA A 44 -8.00 1.73 7.39
C ALA A 44 -8.21 0.44 8.20
N ASP A 45 -9.22 -0.34 7.80
CA ASP A 45 -9.44 -1.70 8.33
C ASP A 45 -8.53 -2.72 7.62
N ARG A 46 -8.09 -2.40 6.40
CA ARG A 46 -7.20 -3.25 5.59
C ARG A 46 -6.32 -2.38 4.70
N ILE A 47 -5.08 -2.77 4.51
CA ILE A 47 -4.10 -2.07 3.68
C ILE A 47 -3.71 -2.91 2.47
N VAL A 48 -3.63 -2.26 1.32
CA VAL A 48 -2.99 -2.79 0.12
C VAL A 48 -1.87 -1.86 -0.27
N LEU A 49 -0.64 -2.36 -0.26
CA LEU A 49 0.53 -1.65 -0.76
C LEU A 49 0.92 -2.22 -2.13
N PRO A 50 0.57 -1.52 -3.24
CA PRO A 50 1.03 -1.91 -4.57
C PRO A 50 2.47 -1.45 -4.82
N GLY A 51 3.04 -1.81 -5.95
CA GLY A 51 4.27 -1.20 -6.45
C GLY A 51 4.68 -1.81 -7.79
N ASP A 52 5.28 -0.98 -8.65
CA ASP A 52 5.78 -1.36 -9.97
C ASP A 52 7.09 -0.62 -10.26
N GLY A 53 8.00 -1.27 -11.01
CA GLY A 53 9.34 -0.77 -11.27
C GLY A 53 10.40 -1.29 -10.28
N ALA A 54 11.44 -0.49 -10.05
CA ALA A 54 12.60 -0.90 -9.24
C ALA A 54 12.38 -0.63 -7.74
N PHE A 55 12.84 -1.55 -6.90
CA PHE A 55 12.76 -1.48 -5.44
C PHE A 55 13.34 -0.18 -4.87
N PRO A 56 14.56 0.28 -5.24
CA PRO A 56 15.12 1.51 -4.68
C PRO A 56 14.25 2.73 -4.99
N ALA A 57 13.72 2.81 -6.22
CA ALA A 57 12.86 3.92 -6.65
C ALA A 57 11.53 3.94 -5.87
N CYS A 58 10.86 2.80 -5.77
CA CYS A 58 9.60 2.71 -5.02
C CYS A 58 9.81 2.98 -3.53
N ARG A 59 10.91 2.48 -2.96
CA ARG A 59 11.25 2.75 -1.56
C ARG A 59 11.47 4.23 -1.34
N THR A 60 12.25 4.91 -2.17
CA THR A 60 12.44 6.37 -2.07
C THR A 60 11.10 7.10 -2.16
N ALA A 61 10.26 6.76 -3.16
CA ALA A 61 8.95 7.38 -3.32
C ALA A 61 8.05 7.22 -2.08
N LEU A 62 8.03 6.05 -1.45
CA LEU A 62 7.26 5.82 -0.23
C LEU A 62 7.78 6.65 0.96
N PHE A 63 9.09 6.75 1.12
CA PHE A 63 9.71 7.47 2.24
C PHE A 63 9.68 8.98 2.07
N ASP A 64 9.66 9.48 0.83
CA ASP A 64 9.52 10.91 0.52
C ASP A 64 8.11 11.45 0.82
N HIS A 65 7.10 10.56 0.81
CA HIS A 65 5.76 10.87 1.27
C HIS A 65 5.72 10.98 2.80
N ARG A 66 5.90 12.21 3.30
CA ARG A 66 6.03 12.50 4.73
C ARG A 66 4.93 11.86 5.57
N GLY A 67 5.31 10.95 6.46
CA GLY A 67 4.41 10.31 7.42
C GLY A 67 3.69 9.06 6.89
N LEU A 68 3.81 8.75 5.60
CA LEU A 68 3.08 7.64 4.98
C LEU A 68 3.68 6.29 5.39
N PHE A 69 5.00 6.16 5.35
CA PHE A 69 5.70 4.97 5.85
C PHE A 69 5.36 4.70 7.33
N GLU A 70 5.41 5.73 8.17
CA GLU A 70 5.11 5.60 9.60
C GLU A 70 3.66 5.19 9.84
N ALA A 71 2.71 5.68 9.04
CA ALA A 71 1.32 5.24 9.11
C ALA A 71 1.17 3.76 8.70
N LEU A 72 1.89 3.30 7.67
CA LEU A 72 1.88 1.89 7.27
C LEU A 72 2.48 0.99 8.34
N GLU A 73 3.62 1.37 8.91
CA GLU A 73 4.27 0.61 9.99
C GLU A 73 3.35 0.53 11.21
N GLU A 74 2.71 1.64 11.61
CA GLU A 74 1.75 1.66 12.71
C GLU A 74 0.59 0.67 12.46
N VAL A 75 -0.01 0.73 11.28
CA VAL A 75 -1.19 -0.07 10.93
C VAL A 75 -0.85 -1.55 10.77
N ALA A 76 0.24 -1.87 10.09
CA ALA A 76 0.65 -3.24 9.80
C ALA A 76 1.27 -3.94 11.02
N ILE A 77 2.19 -3.26 11.73
CA ILE A 77 2.98 -3.90 12.79
C ILE A 77 2.35 -3.70 14.16
N ARG A 78 1.92 -2.46 14.50
CA ARG A 78 1.41 -2.17 15.85
C ARG A 78 -0.06 -2.54 16.01
N LYS A 79 -0.89 -2.23 15.01
CA LYS A 79 -2.33 -2.55 15.02
C LYS A 79 -2.67 -3.91 14.43
N ALA A 80 -1.71 -4.57 13.78
CA ALA A 80 -1.88 -5.88 13.13
C ALA A 80 -3.08 -5.93 12.17
N GLN A 81 -3.35 -4.83 11.46
CA GLN A 81 -4.42 -4.82 10.46
C GLN A 81 -3.99 -5.68 9.25
N PRO A 82 -4.94 -6.35 8.58
CA PRO A 82 -4.67 -7.08 7.35
C PRO A 82 -3.92 -6.22 6.33
N PHE A 83 -2.77 -6.71 5.89
CA PHE A 83 -1.88 -6.03 4.96
C PHE A 83 -1.56 -6.92 3.77
N LEU A 84 -1.69 -6.40 2.55
CA LEU A 84 -1.33 -7.09 1.33
C LEU A 84 -0.32 -6.25 0.53
N GLY A 85 0.88 -6.78 0.35
CA GLY A 85 1.85 -6.24 -0.59
C GLY A 85 1.69 -6.87 -1.98
N ILE A 86 1.71 -6.07 -3.05
CA ILE A 86 1.65 -6.55 -4.44
C ILE A 86 2.95 -6.18 -5.15
N CYS A 87 3.61 -7.16 -5.77
CA CYS A 87 4.88 -6.99 -6.48
C CYS A 87 5.94 -6.30 -5.60
N ILE A 88 6.36 -5.07 -5.92
CA ILE A 88 7.32 -4.32 -5.10
C ILE A 88 6.77 -4.04 -3.69
N GLY A 89 5.47 -3.83 -3.54
CA GLY A 89 4.86 -3.66 -2.23
C GLY A 89 5.01 -4.89 -1.32
N MET A 90 5.12 -6.11 -1.90
CA MET A 90 5.50 -7.31 -1.14
C MET A 90 6.97 -7.27 -0.74
N GLN A 91 7.85 -6.87 -1.65
CA GLN A 91 9.29 -6.77 -1.38
C GLN A 91 9.59 -5.74 -0.29
N MET A 92 8.81 -4.66 -0.18
CA MET A 92 8.95 -3.65 0.88
C MET A 92 8.74 -4.20 2.30
N MET A 93 8.19 -5.41 2.43
CA MET A 93 8.06 -6.09 3.72
C MET A 93 9.37 -6.79 4.14
N ALA A 94 10.35 -6.89 3.26
CA ALA A 94 11.66 -7.46 3.57
C ALA A 94 12.52 -6.47 4.37
N SER A 95 13.50 -7.00 5.09
CA SER A 95 14.49 -6.18 5.81
C SER A 95 15.50 -5.49 4.88
N GLN A 96 15.69 -6.01 3.65
CA GLN A 96 16.66 -5.51 2.70
C GLN A 96 16.23 -5.79 1.25
N GLY A 97 16.48 -4.82 0.36
CA GLY A 97 16.45 -5.02 -1.10
C GLY A 97 17.85 -5.29 -1.64
N LEU A 98 17.97 -6.22 -2.59
CA LEU A 98 19.22 -6.60 -3.26
C LEU A 98 19.30 -6.11 -4.72
N GLU A 99 18.34 -5.29 -5.12
CA GLU A 99 18.34 -4.72 -6.46
C GLU A 99 19.47 -3.69 -6.61
N TYR A 100 20.11 -3.72 -7.78
CA TYR A 100 21.23 -2.85 -8.09
C TYR A 100 20.80 -1.38 -8.00
N THR A 101 21.61 -0.58 -7.30
CA THR A 101 21.50 0.89 -7.29
C THR A 101 22.68 1.43 -8.10
N PRO A 102 22.44 2.23 -9.16
CA PRO A 102 23.50 2.82 -9.98
C PRO A 102 24.54 3.62 -9.21
#